data_AF-A0A1H0DTX8-F1
#
_entry.id   AF-A0A1H0DTX8-F1
#
_cell.length_a   1.000
_cell.length_b   1.000
_cell.length_c   1.000
_cell.angle_alpha   90.00
_cell.angle_beta   90.00
_cell.angle_gamma   90.00
#
_symmetry.space_group_name_H-M   'P 1'
#
loop_
_entity.id
_entity.type
_entity.pdbx_description
1 polymer ?
#
loop_
_entity_poly.entity_id
_entity_poly.type
_entity_poly.pdbx_seq_one_letter_code
_entity_poly.pdbx_strand_id
1 'polypeptide(L)'
;MTDTDLDTVEQAACTCACHLGGTRPTCSLPGGCATLHQEHSDPRELRRLHADLRAAVARLTEPAEHTVYRDNGTREIASVPSLLAQLEASLLHGAERRASSGGGSRMPLNVGAVQLLAEIQAGVTDLAAQARVRLTPGETVSARLTAVTSVIGGWISAEAIRPVVTGLEAWARAINELLDPPRRMHLDAACPVCEARIVHQYDLAGDIVRLPALQVSIHGCVCLACQTSWHGPGLKHLAALIDQPAIEEPDHADTEDQREQPAHGQ
;
A
#
# COMPACT_ATOMS: atom_id res chain seq x y z
N MET A 1 42.69 10.78 25.07
CA MET A 1 42.54 12.25 25.15
C MET A 1 43.07 12.83 23.87
N THR A 2 42.21 12.87 22.85
CA THR A 2 42.31 13.77 21.71
C THR A 2 40.87 13.99 21.29
N ASP A 3 40.29 15.05 21.85
CA ASP A 3 39.12 15.75 21.30
C ASP A 3 39.45 16.11 19.86
N THR A 4 38.62 15.71 18.91
CA THR A 4 38.73 16.15 17.52
C THR A 4 37.34 16.53 17.06
N ASP A 5 37.13 17.85 17.08
CA ASP A 5 36.30 18.66 16.20
C ASP A 5 35.08 17.98 15.57
N LEU A 6 33.91 18.25 16.19
CA LEU A 6 32.58 17.94 15.66
C LEU A 6 31.82 19.19 15.14
N ASP A 7 32.49 20.32 14.95
CA ASP A 7 31.86 21.60 14.57
C ASP A 7 32.14 22.05 13.12
N THR A 8 32.08 21.14 12.14
CA THR A 8 32.13 21.57 10.72
C THR A 8 31.21 20.76 9.82
N VAL A 9 29.89 20.83 10.08
CA VAL A 9 28.88 20.50 9.06
C VAL A 9 27.68 21.46 9.15
N GLU A 10 27.93 22.76 9.06
CA GLU A 10 26.85 23.73 8.88
C GLU A 10 27.29 24.89 7.97
N GLN A 11 27.39 24.60 6.66
CA GLN A 11 27.27 25.57 5.56
C GLN A 11 27.49 24.86 4.21
N ALA A 12 26.45 24.20 3.71
CA ALA A 12 26.30 23.98 2.27
C ALA A 12 25.27 25.00 1.78
N ALA A 13 25.78 26.20 1.53
CA ALA A 13 25.04 27.28 0.89
C ALA A 13 24.47 26.81 -0.44
N CYS A 14 23.20 27.17 -0.69
CA CYS A 14 22.54 27.16 -1.98
C CYS A 14 23.45 27.79 -3.05
N THR A 15 24.22 26.96 -3.73
CA THR A 15 24.95 27.35 -4.94
C THR A 15 24.00 27.11 -6.11
N CYS A 16 23.09 28.06 -6.34
CA CYS A 16 22.32 28.12 -7.58
C CYS A 16 23.28 28.50 -8.71
N ALA A 17 23.77 27.48 -9.41
CA ALA A 17 24.57 27.61 -10.62
C ALA A 17 23.66 28.06 -11.78
N CYS A 18 23.60 29.37 -12.00
CA CYS A 18 23.04 29.98 -13.20
C CYS A 18 24.14 30.15 -14.25
N HIS A 19 24.27 29.25 -15.24
CA HIS A 19 25.15 29.43 -16.42
C HIS A 19 24.74 28.40 -17.51
N LEU A 20 24.50 28.70 -18.80
CA LEU A 20 24.88 29.80 -19.69
C LEU A 20 23.86 29.93 -20.84
N GLY A 21 23.43 31.16 -21.16
CA GLY A 21 22.60 31.44 -22.34
C GLY A 21 22.15 32.89 -22.37
N GLY A 22 22.96 33.75 -23.00
CA GLY A 22 22.87 35.22 -22.97
C GLY A 22 21.48 35.85 -23.05
N THR A 23 21.12 36.59 -22.00
CA THR A 23 20.64 37.98 -21.99
C THR A 23 20.42 38.35 -20.51
N ARG A 24 20.82 39.57 -20.12
CA ARG A 24 20.85 40.01 -18.71
C ARG A 24 19.44 40.08 -18.10
N PRO A 25 19.13 39.40 -16.99
CA PRO A 25 17.96 39.72 -16.18
C PRO A 25 18.36 40.70 -15.06
N THR A 26 17.86 41.93 -15.10
CA THR A 26 17.82 42.84 -13.95
C THR A 26 16.71 42.39 -13.01
N CYS A 27 17.02 41.57 -12.01
CA CYS A 27 16.11 41.27 -10.91
C CYS A 27 16.26 42.33 -9.81
N SER A 28 15.46 43.39 -9.92
CA SER A 28 15.19 44.33 -8.82
C SER A 28 14.02 43.79 -8.02
N LEU A 29 14.28 43.00 -6.97
CA LEU A 29 13.28 42.64 -5.97
C LEU A 29 13.64 43.27 -4.63
N PRO A 30 12.79 44.15 -4.07
CA PRO A 30 13.00 44.71 -2.75
C PRO A 30 12.53 43.71 -1.69
N GLY A 31 13.45 43.39 -0.77
CA GLY A 31 13.16 43.32 0.66
C GLY A 31 12.00 42.42 1.11
N GLY A 32 12.24 41.12 1.10
CA GLY A 32 11.56 40.19 2.00
C GLY A 32 12.57 39.14 2.44
N CYS A 33 13.37 39.44 3.47
CA CYS A 33 14.11 38.41 4.19
C CYS A 33 13.07 37.44 4.73
N ALA A 34 12.78 36.37 3.99
CA ALA A 34 12.07 35.22 4.50
C ALA A 34 12.92 34.69 5.64
N THR A 35 12.58 35.11 6.86
CA THR A 35 13.10 34.57 8.09
C THR A 35 12.98 33.06 7.96
N LEU A 36 14.10 32.38 7.73
CA LEU A 36 14.19 30.93 7.83
C LEU A 36 13.76 30.63 9.27
N HIS A 37 12.47 30.33 9.44
CA HIS A 37 11.94 29.78 10.66
C HIS A 37 12.64 28.44 10.79
N GLN A 38 13.75 28.45 11.52
CA GLN A 38 14.38 27.25 12.03
C GLN A 38 13.38 26.69 13.03
N GLU A 39 12.40 25.96 12.51
CA GLU A 39 11.43 25.21 13.29
C GLU A 39 12.24 24.22 14.12
N HIS A 40 12.49 24.61 15.36
CA HIS A 40 13.02 23.71 16.37
C HIS A 40 12.04 22.55 16.49
N SER A 41 12.34 21.45 15.82
CA SER A 41 11.57 20.23 15.92
C SER A 41 11.55 19.78 17.39
N ASP A 42 10.37 19.47 17.92
CA ASP A 42 10.22 18.98 19.30
C ASP A 42 11.13 17.75 19.50
N PRO A 43 12.07 17.77 20.48
CA PRO A 43 12.96 16.63 20.74
C PRO A 43 12.22 15.34 21.12
N ARG A 44 10.94 15.40 21.51
CA ARG A 44 10.11 14.21 21.70
C ARG A 44 9.66 13.62 20.37
N GLU A 45 9.25 14.47 19.43
CA GLU A 45 8.86 14.04 18.10
C GLU A 45 10.03 13.41 17.35
N LEU A 46 11.21 14.03 17.41
CA LEU A 46 12.41 13.48 16.77
C LEU A 46 12.74 12.08 17.29
N ARG A 47 12.69 11.87 18.60
CA ARG A 47 12.91 10.55 19.22
C ARG A 47 11.87 9.52 18.79
N ARG A 48 10.60 9.92 18.66
CA ARG A 48 9.54 9.05 18.14
C ARG A 48 9.85 8.64 16.70
N LEU A 49 10.17 9.60 15.83
CA LEU A 49 10.50 9.34 14.43
C LEU A 49 11.72 8.43 14.26
N HIS A 50 12.76 8.58 15.08
CA HIS A 50 13.90 7.65 15.07
C HIS A 50 13.53 6.24 15.56
N ALA A 51 12.58 6.12 16.48
CA ALA A 51 12.07 4.82 16.90
C ALA A 51 11.24 4.17 15.77
N ASP A 52 10.37 4.95 15.13
CA ASP A 52 9.54 4.50 14.00
C ASP A 52 10.42 4.09 12.81
N LEU A 53 11.47 4.85 12.51
CA LEU A 53 12.47 4.52 11.50
C LEU A 53 13.12 3.15 11.77
N ARG A 54 13.63 2.94 12.99
CA ARG A 54 14.25 1.65 13.38
C ARG A 54 13.26 0.49 13.29
N ALA A 55 12.02 0.70 13.75
CA ALA A 55 10.98 -0.33 13.68
C ALA A 55 10.58 -0.67 12.25
N ALA A 56 10.49 0.33 11.35
CA ALA A 56 10.20 0.12 9.94
C ALA A 56 11.32 -0.63 9.22
N VAL A 57 12.58 -0.26 9.47
CA VAL A 57 13.75 -0.98 8.93
C VAL A 57 13.79 -2.41 9.44
N ALA A 58 13.65 -2.64 10.75
CA ALA A 58 13.65 -3.98 11.33
C ALA A 58 12.56 -4.87 10.69
N ARG A 59 11.34 -4.37 10.48
CA ARG A 59 10.28 -5.12 9.76
C ARG A 59 10.69 -5.54 8.34
N LEU A 60 11.41 -4.68 7.63
CA LEU A 60 11.82 -4.94 6.26
C LEU A 60 13.02 -5.89 6.16
N THR A 61 13.99 -5.76 7.07
CA THR A 61 15.31 -6.41 6.96
C THR A 61 15.54 -7.56 7.93
N GLU A 62 14.91 -7.56 9.10
CA GLU A 62 15.13 -8.56 10.15
C GLU A 62 14.10 -9.70 10.09
N PRO A 63 14.48 -10.94 10.41
CA PRO A 63 13.54 -12.04 10.60
C PRO A 63 12.57 -11.74 11.74
N ALA A 64 11.28 -12.06 11.54
CA ALA A 64 10.26 -11.90 12.55
C ALA A 64 9.94 -13.23 13.24
N GLU A 65 9.68 -13.22 14.54
CA GLU A 65 9.16 -14.38 15.25
C GLU A 65 7.63 -14.37 15.24
N HIS A 66 7.02 -15.46 14.79
CA HIS A 66 5.57 -15.63 14.77
C HIS A 66 5.17 -16.80 15.67
N THR A 67 4.24 -16.57 16.59
CA THR A 67 3.67 -17.66 17.39
C THR A 67 2.60 -18.37 16.60
N VAL A 68 2.84 -19.63 16.27
CA VAL A 68 1.86 -20.51 15.61
C VAL A 68 1.17 -21.34 16.68
N TYR A 69 -0.16 -21.23 16.73
CA TYR A 69 -1.01 -22.11 17.54
C TYR A 69 -1.37 -23.32 16.71
N ARG A 70 -0.99 -24.51 17.18
CA ARG A 70 -1.35 -25.77 16.53
C ARG A 70 -2.64 -26.33 17.12
N ASP A 71 -3.33 -27.17 16.34
CA ASP A 71 -4.60 -27.80 16.73
C ASP A 71 -4.49 -28.68 17.99
N ASN A 72 -3.27 -29.11 18.34
CA ASN A 72 -2.98 -29.85 19.57
C ASN A 72 -2.86 -28.95 20.83
N GLY A 73 -3.15 -27.65 20.72
CA GLY A 73 -3.06 -26.68 21.81
C GLY A 73 -1.63 -26.23 22.15
N THR A 74 -0.61 -26.69 21.41
CA THR A 74 0.77 -26.25 21.61
C THR A 74 1.05 -24.92 20.91
N ARG A 75 1.90 -24.11 21.53
CA ARG A 75 2.43 -22.86 20.96
C ARG A 75 3.84 -23.12 20.48
N GLU A 76 4.09 -22.86 19.21
CA GLU A 76 5.43 -22.91 18.63
C GLU A 76 5.84 -21.52 18.15
N ILE A 77 7.08 -21.13 18.44
CA ILE A 77 7.68 -19.90 17.91
C ILE A 77 8.36 -20.28 16.60
N ALA A 78 7.82 -19.81 15.48
CA ALA A 78 8.41 -19.99 14.17
C ALA A 78 9.15 -18.71 13.77
N SER A 79 10.39 -18.86 13.30
CA SER A 79 11.13 -17.76 12.68
C SER A 79 10.70 -17.62 11.22
N VAL A 80 10.19 -16.44 10.87
CA VAL A 80 9.78 -16.06 9.53
C VAL A 80 10.88 -15.18 8.93
N PRO A 81 11.30 -15.39 7.66
CA PRO A 81 12.25 -14.50 7.00
C PRO A 81 11.77 -13.04 6.97
N SER A 82 12.68 -12.09 6.80
CA SER A 82 12.32 -10.68 6.66
C SER A 82 11.42 -10.42 5.44
N LEU A 83 10.67 -9.32 5.44
CA LEU A 83 9.75 -9.01 4.34
C LEU A 83 10.45 -8.92 2.99
N LEU A 84 11.66 -8.33 2.95
CA LEU A 84 12.46 -8.30 1.72
C LEU A 84 12.91 -9.69 1.28
N ALA A 85 13.34 -10.54 2.21
CA ALA A 85 13.72 -11.92 1.88
C ALA A 85 12.52 -12.74 1.38
N GLN A 86 11.33 -12.53 1.93
CA GLN A 86 10.09 -13.16 1.45
C GLN A 86 9.72 -12.65 0.05
N LEU A 87 9.85 -11.35 -0.21
CA LEU A 87 9.63 -10.76 -1.54
C LEU A 87 10.60 -11.34 -2.57
N GLU A 88 11.90 -11.38 -2.27
CA GLU A 88 12.93 -11.98 -3.13
C GLU A 88 12.66 -13.47 -3.37
N ALA A 89 12.27 -14.22 -2.32
CA ALA A 89 11.89 -15.62 -2.47
C ALA A 89 10.65 -15.80 -3.36
N SER A 90 9.68 -14.87 -3.32
CA SER A 90 8.49 -14.93 -4.18
C SER A 90 8.81 -14.84 -5.68
N LEU A 91 9.94 -14.21 -6.03
CA LEU A 91 10.44 -14.14 -7.41
C LEU A 91 10.97 -15.49 -7.91
N LEU A 92 11.64 -16.24 -7.03
CA LEU A 92 12.25 -17.52 -7.35
C LEU A 92 11.22 -18.67 -7.41
N HIS A 93 10.16 -18.60 -6.60
CA HIS A 93 9.22 -19.72 -6.41
C HIS A 93 8.03 -19.75 -7.38
N GLY A 94 8.16 -19.15 -8.57
CA GLY A 94 7.12 -19.16 -9.61
C GLY A 94 6.73 -20.55 -10.17
N ALA A 95 7.39 -21.64 -9.76
CA ALA A 95 7.20 -22.96 -10.36
C ALA A 95 6.91 -24.13 -9.40
N GLU A 96 7.21 -24.06 -8.09
CA GLU A 96 7.21 -25.28 -7.25
C GLU A 96 6.65 -25.07 -5.84
N ARG A 97 5.32 -25.00 -5.69
CA ARG A 97 4.66 -25.50 -4.47
C ARG A 97 3.38 -26.27 -4.82
N ARG A 98 3.33 -27.49 -4.29
CA ARG A 98 2.43 -28.61 -4.55
C ARG A 98 0.93 -28.26 -4.59
N ALA A 99 0.28 -28.79 -5.63
CA ALA A 99 -1.07 -29.35 -5.68
C ALA A 99 -2.10 -28.88 -4.62
N SER A 100 -2.86 -27.84 -4.96
CA SER A 100 -4.29 -27.79 -4.60
C SER A 100 -5.08 -27.41 -5.84
N SER A 101 -6.19 -28.12 -6.04
CA SER A 101 -6.99 -28.21 -7.27
C SER A 101 -7.61 -26.88 -7.68
N GLY A 102 -7.16 -26.29 -8.79
CA GLY A 102 -7.79 -25.15 -9.44
C GLY A 102 -6.92 -24.66 -10.59
N GLY A 103 -7.20 -25.13 -11.81
CA GLY A 103 -6.38 -24.95 -13.00
C GLY A 103 -6.42 -23.54 -13.59
N GLY A 104 -5.71 -22.60 -12.97
CA GLY A 104 -5.30 -21.34 -13.62
C GLY A 104 -3.86 -21.47 -14.12
N SER A 105 -3.58 -21.01 -15.35
CA SER A 105 -2.21 -20.85 -15.86
C SER A 105 -1.43 -19.94 -14.91
N ARG A 106 -0.50 -20.51 -14.13
CA ARG A 106 0.39 -19.72 -13.28
C ARG A 106 1.49 -19.14 -14.15
N MET A 107 1.54 -17.81 -14.24
CA MET A 107 2.69 -17.14 -14.84
C MET A 107 3.95 -17.52 -14.04
N PRO A 108 5.09 -17.79 -14.73
CA PRO A 108 6.33 -18.22 -14.08
C PRO A 108 6.98 -17.13 -13.21
N LEU A 109 6.46 -15.90 -13.23
CA LEU A 109 6.96 -14.76 -12.48
C LEU A 109 5.78 -13.95 -11.91
N ASN A 110 5.87 -13.61 -10.63
CA ASN A 110 4.97 -12.62 -10.03
C ASN A 110 5.43 -11.22 -10.46
N VAL A 111 4.79 -10.68 -11.51
CA VAL A 111 5.13 -9.36 -12.08
C VAL A 111 5.03 -8.24 -11.03
N GLY A 112 4.04 -8.31 -10.13
CA GLY A 112 3.87 -7.35 -9.05
C GLY A 112 5.04 -7.35 -8.07
N ALA A 113 5.59 -8.52 -7.75
CA ALA A 113 6.78 -8.63 -6.90
C ALA A 113 8.03 -8.03 -7.57
N VAL A 114 8.21 -8.26 -8.87
CA VAL A 114 9.33 -7.69 -9.64
C VAL A 114 9.25 -6.17 -9.64
N GLN A 115 8.07 -5.63 -9.94
CA GLN A 115 7.85 -4.19 -9.98
C GLN A 115 8.07 -3.55 -8.61
N LEU A 116 7.52 -4.13 -7.55
CA LEU A 116 7.69 -3.62 -6.19
C LEU A 116 9.16 -3.67 -5.73
N LEU A 117 9.89 -4.74 -6.05
CA LEU A 117 11.31 -4.82 -5.73
C LEU A 117 12.12 -3.75 -6.50
N ALA A 118 11.82 -3.51 -7.76
CA ALA A 118 12.47 -2.46 -8.56
C ALA A 118 12.18 -1.06 -8.00
N GLU A 119 10.94 -0.80 -7.56
CA GLU A 119 10.56 0.44 -6.89
C GLU A 119 11.35 0.65 -5.59
N ILE A 120 11.44 -0.37 -4.74
CA ILE A 120 12.22 -0.30 -3.50
C ILE A 120 13.71 -0.06 -3.80
N GLN A 121 14.27 -0.73 -4.81
CA GLN A 121 15.66 -0.53 -5.22
C GLN A 121 15.95 0.90 -5.68
N ALA A 122 15.05 1.48 -6.48
CA ALA A 122 15.14 2.87 -6.91
C ALA A 122 15.05 3.82 -5.69
N GLY A 123 14.06 3.62 -4.82
CA GLY A 123 13.88 4.43 -3.63
C GLY A 123 15.06 4.35 -2.65
N VAL A 124 15.65 3.18 -2.44
CA VAL A 124 16.87 3.02 -1.62
C VAL A 124 18.06 3.73 -2.27
N THR A 125 18.17 3.72 -3.60
CA THR A 125 19.22 4.45 -4.33
C THR A 125 19.06 5.97 -4.16
N ASP A 126 17.84 6.48 -4.24
CA ASP A 126 17.54 7.89 -4.02
C ASP A 126 17.82 8.31 -2.58
N LEU A 127 17.42 7.48 -1.60
CA LEU A 127 17.73 7.70 -0.18
C LEU A 127 19.25 7.70 0.08
N ALA A 128 19.99 6.80 -0.56
CA ALA A 128 21.45 6.77 -0.45
C ALA A 128 22.09 8.04 -1.00
N ALA A 129 21.61 8.55 -2.13
CA ALA A 129 22.07 9.81 -2.71
C ALA A 129 21.79 10.99 -1.77
N GLN A 130 20.60 11.06 -1.18
CA GLN A 130 20.22 12.09 -0.19
C GLN A 130 21.09 12.02 1.07
N ALA A 131 21.32 10.81 1.59
CA ALA A 131 22.18 10.57 2.75
C ALA A 131 23.69 10.63 2.43
N ARG A 132 24.07 10.84 1.16
CA ARG A 132 25.46 10.83 0.67
C ARG A 132 26.20 9.53 1.00
N VAL A 133 25.49 8.42 1.04
CA VAL A 133 26.04 7.08 1.27
C VAL A 133 26.45 6.47 -0.07
N ARG A 134 27.70 6.01 -0.16
CA ARG A 134 28.16 5.23 -1.32
C ARG A 134 27.69 3.79 -1.17
N LEU A 135 26.92 3.33 -2.13
CA LEU A 135 26.45 1.94 -2.20
C LEU A 135 27.50 1.06 -2.89
N THR A 136 27.73 -0.14 -2.36
CA THR A 136 28.62 -1.11 -3.02
C THR A 136 27.84 -1.87 -4.09
N PRO A 137 28.37 -1.99 -5.33
CA PRO A 137 27.77 -2.85 -6.34
C PRO A 137 27.63 -4.29 -5.83
N GLY A 138 26.48 -4.92 -6.10
CA GLY A 138 26.23 -6.32 -5.72
C GLY A 138 25.71 -6.54 -4.30
N GLU A 139 25.65 -5.50 -3.44
CA GLU A 139 24.98 -5.62 -2.15
C GLU A 139 23.48 -5.91 -2.32
N THR A 140 22.93 -6.71 -1.40
CA THR A 140 21.49 -6.96 -1.32
C THR A 140 20.73 -5.68 -0.94
N VAL A 141 19.45 -5.61 -1.30
CA VAL A 141 18.61 -4.45 -0.98
C VAL A 141 18.54 -4.22 0.53
N SER A 142 18.43 -5.30 1.31
CA SER A 142 18.44 -5.24 2.78
C SER A 142 19.72 -4.62 3.34
N ALA A 143 20.89 -5.02 2.84
CA ALA A 143 22.17 -4.48 3.32
C ALA A 143 22.31 -2.99 3.00
N ARG A 144 21.92 -2.57 1.79
CA ARG A 144 21.90 -1.16 1.39
C ARG A 144 20.96 -0.34 2.26
N LEU A 145 19.75 -0.85 2.52
CA LEU A 145 18.77 -0.16 3.34
C LEU A 145 19.27 0.02 4.79
N THR A 146 19.89 -1.00 5.39
CA THR A 146 20.50 -0.90 6.72
C THR A 146 21.64 0.13 6.75
N ALA A 147 22.52 0.13 5.74
CA ALA A 147 23.61 1.10 5.66
C ALA A 147 23.09 2.54 5.55
N VAL A 148 22.14 2.79 4.64
CA VAL A 148 21.54 4.13 4.44
C VAL A 148 20.84 4.62 5.71
N THR A 149 20.06 3.75 6.35
CA THR A 149 19.25 4.13 7.53
C THR A 149 20.09 4.34 8.78
N SER A 150 21.27 3.72 8.89
CA SER A 150 22.24 4.03 9.95
C SER A 150 22.73 5.48 9.91
N VAL A 151 22.89 6.05 8.71
CA VAL A 151 23.29 7.46 8.52
C VAL A 151 22.11 8.39 8.75
N ILE A 152 20.92 8.03 8.25
CA ILE A 152 19.67 8.79 8.48
C ILE A 152 19.33 8.86 9.97
N GLY A 153 19.69 7.83 10.75
CA GLY A 153 19.54 7.84 12.21
C GLY A 153 20.27 8.98 12.92
N GLY A 154 21.28 9.59 12.28
CA GLY A 154 21.98 10.78 12.78
C GLY A 154 21.33 12.11 12.38
N TRP A 155 20.28 12.11 11.56
CA TRP A 155 19.60 13.34 11.15
C TRP A 155 18.85 13.99 12.32
N ILE A 156 18.91 15.31 12.42
CA ILE A 156 18.29 16.11 13.48
C ILE A 156 16.95 16.74 13.07
N SER A 157 16.62 16.72 11.77
CA SER A 157 15.39 17.31 11.25
C SER A 157 14.25 16.29 11.19
N ALA A 158 13.16 16.57 11.92
CA ALA A 158 11.94 15.75 11.87
C ALA A 158 11.29 15.79 10.47
N GLU A 159 11.35 16.94 9.80
CA GLU A 159 10.85 17.11 8.44
C GLU A 159 11.58 16.21 7.43
N ALA A 160 12.89 16.01 7.60
CA ALA A 160 13.67 15.12 6.75
C ALA A 160 13.38 13.64 7.01
N ILE A 161 13.15 13.23 8.27
CA ILE A 161 12.96 11.82 8.63
C ILE A 161 11.54 11.32 8.34
N ARG A 162 10.53 12.17 8.52
CA ARG A 162 9.11 11.81 8.32
C ARG A 162 8.79 11.17 6.96
N PRO A 163 9.22 11.74 5.80
CA PRO A 163 8.95 11.12 4.51
C PRO A 163 9.67 9.77 4.36
N VAL A 164 10.87 9.61 4.94
CA VAL A 164 11.59 8.32 4.94
C VAL A 164 10.80 7.25 5.69
N VAL A 165 10.35 7.55 6.91
CA VAL A 165 9.52 6.62 7.71
C VAL A 165 8.25 6.23 6.94
N THR A 166 7.56 7.24 6.39
CA THR A 166 6.32 7.03 5.62
C THR A 166 6.56 6.12 4.41
N GLY A 167 7.66 6.33 3.67
CA GLY A 167 8.04 5.50 2.52
C GLY A 167 8.35 4.05 2.91
N LEU A 168 9.09 3.83 4.00
CA LEU A 168 9.41 2.48 4.49
C LEU A 168 8.15 1.74 4.96
N GLU A 169 7.23 2.42 5.64
CA GLU A 169 5.95 1.83 6.04
C GLU A 169 5.05 1.52 4.85
N ALA A 170 5.05 2.37 3.82
CA ALA A 170 4.33 2.12 2.57
C ALA A 170 4.87 0.86 1.86
N TRP A 171 6.21 0.71 1.77
CA TRP A 171 6.81 -0.50 1.22
C TRP A 171 6.48 -1.74 2.05
N ALA A 172 6.58 -1.67 3.39
CA ALA A 172 6.22 -2.80 4.25
C ALA A 172 4.76 -3.21 4.06
N ARG A 173 3.83 -2.25 3.91
CA ARG A 173 2.42 -2.51 3.65
C ARG A 173 2.21 -3.15 2.27
N ALA A 174 2.83 -2.59 1.23
CA ALA A 174 2.73 -3.13 -0.13
C ALA A 174 3.26 -4.57 -0.22
N ILE A 175 4.38 -4.87 0.45
CA ILE A 175 4.90 -6.24 0.52
C ILE A 175 3.91 -7.19 1.20
N ASN A 176 3.34 -6.78 2.34
CA ASN A 176 2.35 -7.61 3.04
C ASN A 176 1.08 -7.81 2.19
N GLU A 177 0.55 -6.77 1.56
CA GLU A 177 -0.62 -6.88 0.68
C GLU A 177 -0.37 -7.81 -0.51
N LEU A 178 0.88 -7.86 -1.00
CA LEU A 178 1.27 -8.75 -2.10
C LEU A 178 1.46 -10.20 -1.63
N LEU A 179 2.09 -10.43 -0.48
CA LEU A 179 2.42 -11.76 0.03
C LEU A 179 1.27 -12.45 0.76
N ASP A 180 0.50 -11.68 1.53
CA ASP A 180 -0.69 -12.12 2.27
C ASP A 180 -1.82 -11.13 2.02
N PRO A 181 -2.42 -11.16 0.82
CA PRO A 181 -3.50 -10.24 0.49
C PRO A 181 -4.63 -10.41 1.50
N PRO A 182 -5.13 -9.32 2.12
CA PRO A 182 -6.20 -9.42 3.09
C PRO A 182 -7.38 -10.15 2.45
N ARG A 183 -8.01 -11.07 3.18
CA ARG A 183 -9.16 -11.80 2.66
C ARG A 183 -10.28 -10.81 2.36
N ARG A 184 -10.59 -10.67 1.07
CA ARG A 184 -11.70 -9.85 0.58
C ARG A 184 -12.81 -10.78 0.14
N MET A 185 -13.99 -10.62 0.73
CA MET A 185 -15.19 -11.35 0.33
C MET A 185 -16.08 -10.39 -0.46
N HIS A 186 -16.59 -10.83 -1.60
CA HIS A 186 -17.54 -10.04 -2.37
C HIS A 186 -18.96 -10.43 -1.96
N LEU A 187 -19.82 -9.44 -1.74
CA LEU A 187 -21.24 -9.68 -1.49
C LEU A 187 -22.00 -9.55 -2.81
N ASP A 188 -22.82 -10.55 -3.13
CA ASP A 188 -23.74 -10.49 -4.27
C ASP A 188 -25.00 -9.71 -3.88
N ALA A 189 -24.83 -8.40 -3.67
CA ALA A 189 -25.91 -7.47 -3.39
C ALA A 189 -25.63 -6.11 -4.03
N ALA A 190 -26.69 -5.39 -4.40
CA ALA A 190 -26.58 -4.04 -4.90
C ALA A 190 -26.19 -3.07 -3.77
N CYS A 191 -25.40 -2.05 -4.09
CA CYS A 191 -25.09 -0.99 -3.14
C CYS A 191 -26.37 -0.19 -2.80
N PRO A 192 -26.73 0.01 -1.52
CA PRO A 192 -27.95 0.76 -1.17
C PRO A 192 -27.85 2.26 -1.44
N VAL A 193 -26.67 2.79 -1.78
CA VAL A 193 -26.44 4.22 -2.05
C VAL A 193 -26.43 4.54 -3.54
N CYS A 194 -25.82 3.67 -4.36
CA CYS A 194 -25.67 3.90 -5.81
C CYS A 194 -26.30 2.81 -6.67
N GLU A 195 -26.90 1.79 -6.06
CA GLU A 195 -27.60 0.66 -6.70
C GLU A 195 -26.73 -0.21 -7.63
N ALA A 196 -25.44 0.11 -7.76
CA ALA A 196 -24.50 -0.70 -8.52
C ALA A 196 -24.40 -2.09 -7.91
N ARG A 197 -24.61 -3.13 -8.74
CA ARG A 197 -24.40 -4.54 -8.37
C ARG A 197 -23.06 -5.09 -8.84
N ILE A 198 -22.61 -4.67 -10.02
CA ILE A 198 -21.35 -5.11 -10.65
C ILE A 198 -20.53 -3.89 -11.04
N VAL A 199 -19.23 -3.96 -10.80
CA VAL A 199 -18.22 -2.98 -11.22
C VAL A 199 -17.25 -3.66 -12.18
N HIS A 200 -16.85 -2.93 -13.22
CA HIS A 200 -15.82 -3.35 -14.16
C HIS A 200 -14.50 -2.71 -13.74
N GLN A 201 -13.50 -3.54 -13.39
CA GLN A 201 -12.19 -3.07 -12.97
C GLN A 201 -11.12 -3.67 -13.90
N TYR A 202 -10.07 -2.92 -14.18
CA TYR A 202 -8.90 -3.47 -14.84
C TYR A 202 -8.07 -4.22 -13.80
N ASP A 203 -7.73 -5.47 -14.10
CA ASP A 203 -6.76 -6.21 -13.30
C ASP A 203 -5.32 -5.76 -13.62
N LEU A 204 -4.35 -6.35 -12.95
CA LEU A 204 -2.92 -6.05 -13.15
C LEU A 204 -2.42 -6.47 -14.54
N ALA A 205 -3.12 -7.36 -15.25
CA ALA A 205 -2.81 -7.75 -16.62
C ALA A 205 -3.44 -6.79 -17.65
N GLY A 206 -4.27 -5.84 -17.21
CA GLY A 206 -5.01 -4.92 -18.06
C GLY A 206 -6.32 -5.50 -18.61
N ASP A 207 -6.76 -6.66 -18.10
CA ASP A 207 -8.02 -7.27 -18.47
C ASP A 207 -9.18 -6.67 -17.65
N ILE A 208 -10.34 -6.52 -18.28
CA ILE A 208 -11.54 -6.03 -17.60
C ILE A 208 -12.20 -7.19 -16.86
N VAL A 209 -12.16 -7.15 -15.53
CA VAL A 209 -12.82 -8.10 -14.64
C VAL A 209 -14.14 -7.55 -14.11
N ARG A 210 -15.15 -8.42 -13.99
CA ARG A 210 -16.45 -8.11 -13.38
C ARG A 210 -16.42 -8.51 -11.92
N LEU A 211 -16.58 -7.54 -11.03
CA LEU A 211 -16.57 -7.75 -9.59
C LEU A 211 -17.89 -7.29 -8.98
N PRO A 212 -18.44 -7.97 -7.96
CA PRO A 212 -19.56 -7.43 -7.21
C PRO A 212 -19.20 -6.09 -6.58
N ALA A 213 -20.16 -5.16 -6.56
CA ALA A 213 -19.91 -3.80 -6.14
C ALA A 213 -19.58 -3.68 -4.65
N LEU A 214 -20.00 -4.63 -3.81
CA LEU A 214 -19.75 -4.62 -2.38
C LEU A 214 -18.63 -5.60 -2.01
N GLN A 215 -17.60 -5.07 -1.34
CA GLN A 215 -16.44 -5.83 -0.89
C GLN A 215 -16.29 -5.72 0.63
N VAL A 216 -16.30 -6.87 1.31
CA VAL A 216 -16.11 -7.02 2.75
C VAL A 216 -14.67 -7.37 3.06
N SER A 217 -14.11 -6.67 4.02
CA SER A 217 -12.79 -6.89 4.61
C SER A 217 -12.92 -7.01 6.14
N ILE A 218 -11.80 -7.31 6.81
CA ILE A 218 -11.74 -7.31 8.28
C ILE A 218 -12.08 -5.95 8.92
N HIS A 219 -11.97 -4.85 8.16
CA HIS A 219 -12.20 -3.49 8.65
C HIS A 219 -13.62 -2.98 8.38
N GLY A 220 -14.38 -3.65 7.53
CA GLY A 220 -15.71 -3.21 7.11
C GLY A 220 -16.06 -3.60 5.69
N CYS A 221 -17.16 -3.06 5.18
CA CYS A 221 -17.60 -3.20 3.80
C CYS A 221 -17.37 -1.90 3.04
N VAL A 222 -16.95 -1.97 1.78
CA VAL A 222 -16.81 -0.82 0.89
C VAL A 222 -17.48 -1.08 -0.45
N CYS A 223 -18.13 -0.07 -1.00
CA CYS A 223 -18.64 -0.12 -2.37
C CYS A 223 -17.55 0.29 -3.36
N LEU A 224 -17.22 -0.57 -4.33
CA LEU A 224 -16.23 -0.29 -5.36
C LEU A 224 -16.69 0.75 -6.39
N ALA A 225 -18.00 1.00 -6.52
CA ALA A 225 -18.55 1.99 -7.45
C ALA A 225 -18.52 3.42 -6.86
N CYS A 226 -19.14 3.62 -5.69
CA CYS A 226 -19.29 4.94 -5.07
C CYS A 226 -18.34 5.20 -3.90
N GLN A 227 -17.49 4.23 -3.54
CA GLN A 227 -16.52 4.30 -2.42
C GLN A 227 -17.15 4.50 -1.03
N THR A 228 -18.47 4.37 -0.89
CA THR A 228 -19.12 4.39 0.42
C THR A 228 -18.63 3.22 1.26
N SER A 229 -18.29 3.49 2.52
CA SER A 229 -17.74 2.52 3.46
C SER A 229 -18.60 2.38 4.72
N TRP A 230 -18.79 1.13 5.16
CA TRP A 230 -19.56 0.75 6.34
C TRP A 230 -18.65 0.03 7.33
N HIS A 231 -18.51 0.59 8.52
CA HIS A 231 -17.66 0.07 9.60
C HIS A 231 -18.48 -0.14 10.87
N GLY A 232 -18.05 -1.09 11.71
CA GLY A 232 -18.60 -1.28 13.06
C GLY A 232 -20.14 -1.43 13.06
N PRO A 233 -20.89 -0.59 13.81
CA PRO A 233 -22.36 -0.64 13.83
C PRO A 233 -23.02 -0.47 12.46
N GLY A 234 -22.41 0.30 11.56
CA GLY A 234 -22.94 0.53 10.21
C GLY A 234 -22.99 -0.73 9.35
N LEU A 235 -22.15 -1.73 9.65
CA LEU A 235 -22.16 -3.02 8.95
C LEU A 235 -23.41 -3.84 9.28
N LYS A 236 -23.91 -3.75 10.53
CA LYS A 236 -25.17 -4.41 10.94
C LYS A 236 -26.37 -3.79 10.23
N HIS A 237 -26.36 -2.46 10.07
CA HIS A 237 -27.40 -1.76 9.33
C HIS A 237 -27.38 -2.16 7.85
N LEU A 238 -26.20 -2.22 7.23
CA LEU A 238 -26.05 -2.70 5.86
C LEU A 238 -26.58 -4.14 5.71
N ALA A 239 -26.25 -5.04 6.63
CA ALA A 239 -26.75 -6.42 6.60
C ALA A 239 -28.29 -6.45 6.66
N ALA A 240 -28.91 -5.64 7.52
CA ALA A 240 -30.36 -5.55 7.62
C ALA A 240 -31.04 -4.97 6.37
N LEU A 241 -30.34 -4.15 5.58
CA LEU A 241 -30.84 -3.63 4.30
C LEU A 241 -30.75 -4.67 3.19
N ILE A 242 -29.66 -5.44 3.15
CA ILE A 242 -29.42 -6.46 2.13
C ILE A 242 -30.31 -7.70 2.36
N ASP A 243 -30.59 -8.05 3.61
CA ASP A 243 -31.39 -9.21 3.99
C ASP A 243 -32.91 -8.99 3.79
N GLN A 244 -33.33 -7.78 3.40
CA GLN A 244 -34.71 -7.56 3.01
C GLN A 244 -34.96 -8.30 1.69
N PRO A 245 -35.86 -9.31 1.67
CA PRO A 245 -36.23 -9.95 0.42
C PRO A 245 -36.75 -8.84 -0.49
N ALA A 246 -36.19 -8.76 -1.71
CA ALA A 246 -36.80 -7.96 -2.75
C ALA A 246 -38.27 -8.35 -2.75
N ILE A 247 -39.15 -7.40 -2.46
CA ILE A 247 -40.59 -7.60 -2.55
C ILE A 247 -40.78 -8.04 -4.00
N GLU A 248 -41.01 -9.34 -4.21
CA GLU A 248 -41.27 -9.90 -5.53
C GLU A 248 -42.43 -9.07 -6.07
N GLU A 249 -42.15 -8.19 -7.03
CA GLU A 249 -43.21 -7.50 -7.77
C GLU A 249 -44.10 -8.64 -8.26
N PRO A 250 -45.39 -8.66 -7.86
CA PRO A 250 -46.26 -9.75 -8.21
C PRO A 250 -46.22 -9.85 -9.72
N ASP A 251 -45.70 -10.98 -10.18
CA ASP A 251 -45.64 -11.37 -11.58
C ASP A 251 -47.04 -11.05 -12.14
N HIS A 252 -47.12 -10.05 -13.02
CA HIS A 252 -48.36 -9.68 -13.69
C HIS A 252 -48.67 -10.80 -14.69
N ALA A 253 -49.00 -11.97 -14.13
CA ALA A 253 -49.63 -13.07 -14.80
C ALA A 253 -50.99 -12.58 -15.31
N ASP A 254 -51.14 -12.72 -16.62
CA ASP A 254 -52.42 -12.96 -17.28
C ASP A 254 -53.41 -11.79 -17.29
N THR A 255 -53.09 -10.75 -18.08
CA THR A 255 -54.15 -10.12 -18.89
C THR A 255 -54.35 -10.96 -20.15
N GLU A 256 -54.85 -12.18 -19.96
CA GLU A 256 -55.27 -13.09 -21.03
C GLU A 256 -56.67 -12.65 -21.52
N ASP A 257 -56.66 -11.86 -22.59
CA ASP A 257 -57.50 -12.01 -23.78
C ASP A 257 -58.94 -12.56 -23.58
N GLN A 258 -59.85 -11.73 -23.04
CA GLN A 258 -61.31 -11.95 -23.15
C GLN A 258 -61.90 -11.33 -24.43
N ARG A 259 -61.31 -11.60 -25.60
CA ARG A 259 -61.95 -11.28 -26.89
C ARG A 259 -62.29 -12.55 -27.65
N GLU A 260 -63.54 -12.59 -28.11
CA GLU A 260 -64.09 -13.46 -29.16
C GLU A 260 -64.71 -14.81 -28.74
N GLN A 261 -65.98 -14.75 -28.34
CA GLN A 261 -66.95 -15.80 -28.69
C GLN A 261 -67.97 -15.24 -29.70
N PRO A 262 -67.98 -15.71 -30.97
CA PRO A 262 -69.09 -15.44 -31.87
C PRO A 262 -70.21 -16.47 -31.67
N ALA A 263 -71.44 -15.94 -31.63
CA ALA A 263 -72.68 -16.68 -31.56
C ALA A 263 -72.90 -17.57 -32.79
N HIS A 264 -73.12 -18.87 -32.58
CA HIS A 264 -73.75 -19.72 -33.57
C HIS A 264 -75.26 -19.75 -33.34
N GLY A 265 -75.99 -19.28 -34.36
CA GLY A 265 -77.44 -19.30 -34.43
C GLY A 265 -78.02 -20.68 -34.73
N GLN A 266 -79.31 -20.80 -34.42
CA GLN A 266 -80.26 -21.74 -34.98
C GLN A 266 -81.47 -20.96 -35.47
#